data_AF-R9MBW1-F1
#
_entry.id   AF-R9MBW1-F1
#
_cell.length_a   1.000
_cell.length_b   1.000
_cell.length_c   1.000
_cell.angle_alpha   90.00
_cell.angle_beta   90.00
_cell.angle_gamma   90.00
#
_symmetry.space_group_name_H-M   'P 1'
#
loop_
_entity.id
_entity.type
_entity.pdbx_description
1 polymer ?
#
loop_
_entity_poly.entity_id
_entity_poly.type
_entity_poly.pdbx_seq_one_letter_code
_entity_poly.pdbx_strand_id
1 'polypeptide(L)'
;MEDEIEKLLNTLTGASALLMSYANGKIEELDANRQRLIKEIGALNAEPVSTQKIEFLSAHLGNWDNIDFEDRRQVADIILSQVHTTGERVSFE
;
A
#
# COMPACT_ATOMS: atom_id res chain seq x y z
N MET A 1 -34.44 27.19 43.37
CA MET A 1 -33.54 28.00 42.53
C MET A 1 -32.18 27.34 42.44
N GLU A 2 -31.55 26.96 43.56
CA GLU A 2 -30.30 26.16 43.56
C GLU A 2 -30.46 24.78 42.90
N ASP A 3 -31.56 24.06 43.16
CA ASP A 3 -31.83 22.75 42.54
C ASP A 3 -31.88 22.78 40.99
N GLU A 4 -32.39 23.86 40.40
CA GLU A 4 -32.45 24.01 38.94
C GLU A 4 -31.07 24.29 38.34
N ILE A 5 -30.25 25.05 39.07
CA ILE A 5 -28.86 25.33 38.69
C ILE A 5 -28.02 24.06 38.76
N GLU A 6 -28.20 23.23 39.80
CA GLU A 6 -27.50 21.96 39.94
C GLU A 6 -27.93 20.93 38.87
N LYS A 7 -29.22 20.90 38.53
CA LYS A 7 -29.73 20.06 37.45
C LYS A 7 -29.21 20.49 36.07
N LEU A 8 -29.12 21.78 35.82
CA LEU A 8 -28.50 22.33 34.60
C LEU A 8 -27.01 22.01 34.52
N LEU A 9 -26.27 22.18 35.63
CA LEU A 9 -24.86 21.82 35.73
C LEU A 9 -24.62 20.35 35.43
N ASN A 10 -25.41 19.44 36.02
CA ASN A 10 -25.35 18.00 35.77
C ASN A 10 -25.68 17.64 34.31
N THR A 11 -26.63 18.35 33.71
CA THR A 11 -26.98 18.14 32.29
C THR A 11 -25.85 18.62 31.37
N LEU A 12 -25.23 19.75 31.69
CA LEU A 12 -24.12 20.33 30.91
C LEU A 12 -22.84 19.50 31.04
N THR A 13 -22.47 19.04 32.23
CA THR A 13 -21.32 18.13 32.43
C THR A 13 -21.55 16.77 31.79
N GLY A 14 -22.76 16.23 31.86
CA GLY A 14 -23.14 15.00 31.15
C GLY A 14 -23.01 15.14 29.62
N ALA A 15 -23.48 16.26 29.05
CA ALA A 15 -23.32 16.55 27.63
C ALA A 15 -21.84 16.71 27.23
N SER A 16 -21.03 17.34 28.07
CA SER A 16 -19.58 17.48 27.86
C SER A 16 -18.87 16.13 27.85
N ALA A 17 -19.18 15.24 28.81
CA ALA A 17 -18.62 13.90 28.87
C ALA A 17 -19.00 13.05 27.64
N LEU A 18 -20.24 13.16 27.17
CA LEU A 18 -20.70 12.48 25.96
C LEU A 18 -19.97 12.97 24.70
N LEU A 19 -19.79 14.29 24.56
CA LEU A 19 -19.05 14.89 23.46
C LEU A 19 -17.56 14.48 23.47
N MET A 20 -16.94 14.41 24.65
CA MET A 20 -15.56 13.92 24.79
C MET A 20 -15.46 12.44 24.40
N SER A 21 -16.41 11.61 24.83
CA SER A 21 -16.45 10.19 24.44
C SER A 21 -16.62 10.03 22.93
N TYR A 22 -17.50 10.81 22.31
CA TYR A 22 -17.66 10.82 20.85
C TYR A 22 -16.39 11.28 20.13
N ALA A 23 -15.76 12.36 20.59
CA ALA A 23 -14.52 12.86 20.01
C ALA A 23 -13.39 11.82 20.11
N ASN A 24 -13.24 11.18 21.28
CA ASN A 24 -12.26 10.10 21.48
C ASN A 24 -12.55 8.90 20.58
N GLY A 25 -13.81 8.46 20.48
CA GLY A 25 -14.19 7.37 19.58
C GLY A 25 -13.88 7.71 18.11
N LYS A 26 -14.07 8.97 17.70
CA LYS A 26 -13.73 9.37 16.33
C LYS A 26 -12.23 9.46 16.09
N ILE A 27 -11.44 9.82 17.10
CA ILE A 27 -9.97 9.78 17.06
C ILE A 27 -9.48 8.34 16.90
N GLU A 28 -10.02 7.39 17.69
CA GLU A 28 -9.66 5.98 17.59
C GLU A 28 -10.00 5.38 16.22
N GLU A 29 -11.17 5.69 15.67
CA GLU A 29 -11.57 5.26 14.33
C GLU A 29 -10.61 5.80 13.25
N LEU A 30 -10.23 7.08 13.35
CA LEU A 30 -9.29 7.69 12.42
C LEU A 30 -7.88 7.09 12.56
N ASP A 31 -7.42 6.80 13.76
CA ASP A 31 -6.11 6.18 13.97
C ASP A 31 -6.08 4.74 13.44
N ALA A 32 -7.14 3.96 13.66
CA ALA A 32 -7.30 2.63 13.07
C ALA A 32 -7.27 2.68 11.53
N ASN A 33 -7.98 3.64 10.92
CA ASN A 33 -7.96 3.83 9.48
C ASN A 33 -6.56 4.25 8.98
N ARG A 34 -5.89 5.15 9.68
CA ARG A 34 -4.51 5.58 9.38
C ARG A 34 -3.54 4.40 9.42
N GLN A 35 -3.59 3.57 10.46
CA GLN A 35 -2.75 2.38 10.59
C GLN A 35 -2.99 1.38 9.44
N ARG A 36 -4.26 1.17 9.06
CA ARG A 36 -4.62 0.32 7.90
C ARG A 36 -4.00 0.84 6.60
N LEU A 37 -4.13 2.14 6.32
CA LEU A 37 -3.57 2.76 5.11
C LEU A 37 -2.04 2.68 5.08
N ILE A 38 -1.36 2.89 6.22
CA ILE A 38 0.10 2.73 6.30
C ILE A 38 0.52 1.31 5.94
N LYS A 39 -0.22 0.29 6.42
CA LYS A 39 0.06 -1.11 6.10
C LYS A 39 -0.14 -1.39 4.60
N GLU A 40 -1.21 -0.87 4.01
CA GLU A 40 -1.50 -1.01 2.58
C GLU A 40 -0.45 -0.32 1.71
N ILE A 41 -0.05 0.90 2.08
CA ILE A 41 1.07 1.62 1.44
C ILE A 41 2.37 0.83 1.57
N GLY A 42 2.66 0.25 2.73
CA GLY A 42 3.84 -0.61 2.92
C GLY A 42 3.83 -1.85 2.03
N ALA A 43 2.67 -2.49 1.86
CA ALA A 43 2.51 -3.64 0.97
C ALA A 43 2.68 -3.25 -0.51
N LEU A 44 2.08 -2.15 -0.94
CA LEU A 44 2.24 -1.62 -2.30
C LEU A 44 3.68 -1.18 -2.60
N ASN A 45 4.38 -0.62 -1.62
CA ASN A 45 5.81 -0.26 -1.72
C ASN A 45 6.77 -1.45 -1.60
N ALA A 46 6.29 -2.64 -1.20
CA ALA A 46 7.09 -3.87 -1.24
C ALA A 46 7.06 -4.54 -2.63
N GLU A 47 6.08 -4.20 -3.47
CA GLU A 47 5.95 -4.69 -4.86
C GLU A 47 6.23 -3.67 -5.99
N PRO A 48 7.01 -2.59 -5.84
CA PRO A 48 7.56 -1.94 -7.02
C PRO A 48 8.59 -2.92 -7.58
N VAL A 49 8.45 -3.27 -8.86
CA VAL A 49 9.60 -3.73 -9.67
C VAL A 49 10.76 -2.85 -9.26
N SER A 50 11.78 -3.44 -8.60
CA SER A 50 12.78 -2.63 -7.91
C SER A 50 13.34 -1.60 -8.87
N THR A 51 13.49 -0.34 -8.47
CA THR A 51 13.98 0.72 -9.38
C THR A 51 15.26 0.28 -10.10
N GLN A 52 16.09 -0.52 -9.41
CA GLN A 52 17.26 -1.21 -9.96
C GLN A 52 16.93 -2.17 -11.12
N LYS A 53 15.88 -3.01 -11.02
CA LYS A 53 15.40 -3.84 -12.12
C LYS A 53 14.92 -2.99 -13.30
N ILE A 54 14.23 -1.88 -13.06
CA ILE A 54 13.76 -0.98 -14.13
C ILE A 54 14.95 -0.34 -14.85
N GLU A 55 15.92 0.19 -14.11
CA GLU A 55 17.15 0.76 -14.68
C GLU A 55 17.97 -0.28 -15.45
N PHE A 56 18.12 -1.49 -14.88
CA PHE A 56 18.77 -2.62 -15.52
C PHE A 56 18.09 -2.98 -16.84
N LEU A 57 16.77 -3.18 -16.85
CA LEU A 57 16.01 -3.51 -18.05
C LEU A 57 16.12 -2.40 -19.09
N SER A 58 16.01 -1.13 -18.69
CA SER A 58 16.11 0.02 -19.59
C SER A 58 17.48 0.08 -20.30
N ALA A 59 18.58 -0.12 -19.56
CA ALA A 59 19.92 -0.11 -20.11
C ALA A 59 20.17 -1.28 -21.08
N HIS A 60 19.70 -2.49 -20.75
CA HIS A 60 19.97 -3.70 -21.53
C HIS A 60 19.04 -3.82 -22.76
N LEU A 61 17.76 -3.45 -22.64
CA LEU A 61 16.83 -3.43 -23.78
C LEU A 61 17.22 -2.34 -24.79
N GLY A 62 17.74 -1.20 -24.34
CA GLY A 62 18.23 -0.13 -25.22
C GLY A 62 19.46 -0.51 -26.05
N ASN A 63 20.22 -1.53 -25.63
CA ASN A 63 21.42 -2.01 -26.31
C ASN A 63 21.36 -3.52 -26.64
N TRP A 64 20.14 -4.04 -26.84
CA TRP A 64 19.85 -5.48 -26.92
C TRP A 64 20.75 -6.26 -27.91
N ASP A 65 21.05 -5.67 -29.06
CA ASP A 65 21.81 -6.35 -30.11
C ASP A 65 23.30 -6.54 -29.77
N ASN A 66 23.83 -5.76 -28.81
CA ASN A 66 25.25 -5.74 -28.47
C ASN A 66 25.58 -6.29 -27.07
N ILE A 67 24.58 -6.68 -26.29
CA ILE A 67 24.80 -7.33 -24.98
C ILE A 67 25.08 -8.82 -25.14
N ASP A 68 25.74 -9.41 -24.16
CA ASP A 68 26.11 -10.83 -24.20
C ASP A 68 24.92 -11.75 -23.92
N PHE A 69 25.14 -13.06 -24.04
CA PHE A 69 24.08 -14.04 -23.82
C PHE A 69 23.58 -14.04 -22.36
N GLU A 70 24.46 -13.85 -21.39
CA GLU A 70 24.10 -13.93 -19.97
C GLU A 70 23.24 -12.74 -19.58
N ASP A 71 23.56 -11.55 -20.08
CA ASP A 71 22.76 -10.34 -19.92
C ASP A 71 21.37 -10.52 -20.55
N ARG A 72 21.30 -11.10 -21.76
CA ARG A 72 20.02 -11.41 -22.42
C ARG A 72 19.18 -12.40 -21.62
N ARG A 73 19.83 -13.41 -21.04
CA ARG A 73 19.17 -14.40 -20.18
C ARG A 73 18.64 -13.74 -18.91
N GLN A 74 19.41 -12.88 -18.25
CA GLN A 74 18.94 -12.16 -17.06
C GLN A 74 17.76 -11.25 -17.37
N VAL A 75 17.77 -10.54 -18.51
CA VAL A 75 16.61 -9.77 -18.95
C VAL A 75 15.38 -10.67 -19.15
N ALA A 76 15.56 -11.82 -19.79
CA ALA A 76 14.48 -12.79 -20.00
C ALA A 76 13.96 -13.35 -18.66
N ASP A 77 14.82 -13.68 -17.71
CA ASP A 77 14.45 -14.18 -16.38
C ASP A 77 13.71 -13.13 -15.54
N ILE A 78 13.95 -11.83 -15.80
CA ILE A 78 13.22 -10.74 -15.13
C ILE A 78 11.84 -10.51 -15.76
N ILE A 79 11.72 -10.64 -17.08
CA ILE A 79 10.49 -10.32 -17.83
C ILE A 79 9.54 -11.52 -17.93
N LEU A 80 10.07 -12.71 -18.18
CA LEU A 80 9.28 -13.91 -18.44
C LEU A 80 8.99 -14.63 -17.12
N SER A 81 7.71 -14.76 -16.79
CA SER A 81 7.30 -15.52 -15.61
C SER A 81 7.14 -17.00 -15.94
N GLN A 82 6.58 -17.32 -17.11
CA GLN A 82 6.35 -18.70 -17.55
C GLN A 82 6.55 -18.85 -19.06
N VAL A 83 7.05 -20.02 -19.45
CA VAL A 83 7.20 -20.42 -20.86
C VAL A 83 6.41 -21.71 -21.09
N HIS A 84 5.43 -21.61 -21.98
CA HIS A 84 4.57 -22.72 -22.37
C HIS A 84 4.95 -23.19 -23.77
N THR A 85 5.18 -24.49 -23.93
CA THR A 85 5.50 -25.10 -25.21
C THR A 85 4.46 -26.14 -25.58
N THR A 86 3.95 -26.04 -26.80
CA THR A 86 3.19 -27.10 -27.47
C THR A 86 3.99 -27.54 -28.69
N GLY A 87 3.66 -28.69 -29.29
CA GLY A 87 4.40 -29.20 -30.46
C GLY A 87 4.43 -28.25 -31.67
N GLU A 88 3.61 -27.20 -31.70
CA GLU A 88 3.49 -26.25 -32.81
C GLU A 88 3.85 -24.80 -32.43
N ARG A 89 3.77 -24.42 -31.14
CA ARG A 89 3.95 -23.02 -30.71
C ARG A 89 4.55 -22.90 -29.32
N VAL A 90 5.26 -21.80 -29.12
CA VAL A 90 5.76 -21.32 -27.83
C VAL A 90 4.98 -20.07 -27.44
N SER A 91 4.52 -20.00 -26.21
CA SER A 91 3.86 -18.83 -25.63
C SER A 91 4.51 -18.44 -24.30
N PHE A 92 4.49 -17.14 -24.02
CA PHE A 92 5.14 -16.50 -22.89
C PHE A 92 4.09 -15.78 -22.04
N GLU A 93 4.22 -15.86 -20.71
CA GLU A 93 3.40 -15.14 -19.73
C GLU A 93 4.25 -14.18 -18.89
#